data_AF-A0A6N8X312-F1
#
_entry.id   AF-A0A6N8X312-F1
#
_cell.length_a   1.000
_cell.length_b   1.000
_cell.length_c   1.000
_cell.angle_alpha   90.00
_cell.angle_beta   90.00
_cell.angle_gamma   90.00
#
_symmetry.space_group_name_H-M   'P 1'
#
loop_
_entity.id
_entity.type
_entity.pdbx_description
1 polymer ?
#
loop_
_entity_poly.entity_id
_entity_poly.type
_entity_poly.pdbx_seq_one_letter_code
_entity_poly.pdbx_strand_id
1 'polypeptide(L)'
;MKQLTIRGLGDELTQAIRRLANRDGTSLNRAAVKLLRRGAGLEGGRGADTVGSSLDHLIGTWSAAEADEIERALRHFETIDEAMWE
;
A
#
# COMPACT_ATOMS: atom_id res chain seq x y z
N MET A 1 3.23 19.20 25.16
CA MET A 1 3.28 17.75 24.92
C MET A 1 2.62 17.05 26.10
N LYS A 2 1.72 16.10 25.86
CA LYS A 2 1.23 15.21 26.93
C LYS A 2 1.91 13.87 26.72
N GLN A 3 2.66 13.41 27.73
CA GLN A 3 3.34 12.12 27.71
C GLN A 3 2.45 11.09 28.41
N LEU A 4 2.19 9.99 27.73
CA LEU A 4 1.48 8.83 28.27
C LEU A 4 2.40 7.63 28.20
N THR A 5 2.63 6.97 29.34
CA THR A 5 3.39 5.72 29.40
C THR A 5 2.43 4.54 29.38
N ILE A 6 2.53 3.70 28.35
CA ILE A 6 1.70 2.49 28.22
C ILE A 6 2.46 1.32 28.83
N ARG A 7 1.86 0.68 29.84
CA ARG A 7 2.38 -0.54 30.49
C ARG A 7 1.66 -1.77 29.96
N GLY A 8 2.27 -2.94 30.07
CA GLY A 8 1.62 -4.21 29.71
C GLY A 8 1.48 -4.46 28.20
N LEU A 9 2.37 -3.91 27.37
CA LEU A 9 2.37 -4.15 25.93
C LEU A 9 2.49 -5.65 25.59
N GLY A 10 3.24 -6.42 26.37
CA GLY A 10 3.54 -7.81 26.03
C GLY A 10 4.37 -7.94 24.75
N ASP A 11 4.91 -9.13 24.50
CA ASP A 11 5.81 -9.34 23.37
C ASP A 11 5.07 -9.28 22.02
N GLU A 12 3.85 -9.83 21.97
CA GLU A 12 3.06 -9.89 20.74
C GLU A 12 2.76 -8.50 20.18
N LEU A 13 2.24 -7.58 21.01
CA LEU A 13 1.92 -6.21 20.58
C LEU A 13 3.18 -5.41 20.28
N THR A 14 4.26 -5.64 21.05
CA THR A 14 5.56 -5.01 20.77
C THR A 14 6.08 -5.40 19.39
N GLN A 15 5.97 -6.68 19.04
CA GLN A 15 6.37 -7.16 17.72
C GLN A 15 5.44 -6.65 16.61
N ALA A 16 4.14 -6.54 16.87
CA ALA A 16 3.20 -5.94 15.93
C ALA A 16 3.56 -4.48 15.62
N ILE A 17 3.90 -3.68 16.64
CA ILE A 17 4.34 -2.29 16.48
C ILE A 17 5.64 -2.22 15.68
N ARG A 18 6.62 -3.09 15.97
CA ARG A 18 7.89 -3.15 15.22
C ARG A 18 7.69 -3.49 13.75
N ARG A 19 6.85 -4.50 13.45
CA ARG A 19 6.52 -4.88 12.06
C ARG A 19 5.87 -3.71 11.32
N LEU A 20 4.94 -3.00 11.95
CA LEU A 20 4.30 -1.83 11.37
C LEU A 20 5.30 -0.69 11.12
N ALA A 21 6.17 -0.41 12.10
CA ALA A 21 7.20 0.60 11.98
C ALA A 21 8.16 0.33 10.81
N ASN A 22 8.61 -0.92 10.68
CA ASN A 22 9.48 -1.35 9.58
C ASN A 22 8.79 -1.25 8.22
N ARG A 23 7.56 -1.76 8.12
CA ARG A 23 6.78 -1.75 6.88
C ARG A 23 6.52 -0.33 6.38
N ASP A 24 6.17 0.57 7.30
CA ASP A 24 5.80 1.95 6.96
C ASP A 24 7.02 2.90 6.96
N GLY A 25 8.22 2.42 7.28
CA GLY A 25 9.44 3.26 7.38
C GLY A 25 9.34 4.34 8.46
N THR A 26 8.64 4.06 9.57
CA THR A 26 8.36 5.04 10.64
C THR A 26 8.96 4.65 11.99
N SER A 27 9.02 5.59 12.93
CA SER A 27 9.45 5.31 14.30
C SER A 27 8.42 4.46 15.06
N LEU A 28 8.88 3.72 16.08
CA LEU A 28 8.00 2.92 16.95
C LEU A 28 6.89 3.76 17.59
N ASN A 29 7.20 4.99 17.99
CA ASN A 29 6.20 5.90 18.56
C ASN A 29 5.12 6.26 17.52
N ARG A 30 5.52 6.57 16.28
CA ARG A 30 4.56 6.91 15.21
C ARG A 30 3.68 5.70 14.84
N ALA A 31 4.26 4.51 14.79
CA ALA A 31 3.53 3.26 14.59
C ALA A 31 2.55 2.96 15.75
N ALA A 32 2.99 3.14 17.00
CA ALA A 32 2.14 2.94 18.18
C ALA A 32 0.96 3.93 18.20
N VAL A 33 1.22 5.22 17.94
CA VAL A 33 0.17 6.24 17.85
C VAL A 33 -0.82 5.92 16.73
N LYS A 34 -0.36 5.44 15.57
CA LYS A 34 -1.21 5.01 14.45
C LYS A 34 -2.18 3.91 14.90
N LEU A 35 -1.68 2.86 15.55
CA LEU A 35 -2.52 1.77 16.07
C LEU A 35 -3.51 2.24 17.15
N LEU A 36 -3.08 3.13 18.06
CA LEU A 36 -3.96 3.70 19.09
C LEU A 36 -5.08 4.53 18.47
N ARG A 37 -4.77 5.35 17.46
CA ARG A 37 -5.77 6.13 16.73
C ARG A 37 -6.75 5.22 16.01
N ARG A 38 -6.27 4.15 15.37
CA ARG A 38 -7.12 3.16 14.70
C ARG A 38 -8.06 2.46 15.70
N GLY A 39 -7.53 1.96 16.81
CA GLY A 39 -8.32 1.30 17.85
C GLY A 39 -9.32 2.23 18.55
N ALA A 40 -9.02 3.53 18.63
CA ALA A 40 -9.92 4.55 19.15
C ALA A 40 -10.94 5.07 18.12
N GLY A 41 -10.96 4.54 16.89
CA GLY A 41 -11.84 5.02 15.81
C GLY A 41 -11.50 6.44 15.33
N LEU A 42 -10.32 6.95 15.65
CA LEU A 42 -9.82 8.30 15.29
C LEU A 42 -9.09 8.33 13.95
N GLU A 43 -8.99 7.19 13.27
CA GLU A 43 -8.68 7.08 11.85
C GLU A 43 -10.00 7.04 11.04
N GLY A 44 -10.87 8.02 11.28
CA GLY A 44 -12.00 8.32 10.42
C GLY A 44 -11.55 9.20 9.27
N GLY A 45 -11.11 8.60 8.16
CA GLY A 45 -10.74 9.35 6.96
C GLY A 45 -9.98 8.53 5.92
N ARG A 46 -10.74 7.98 4.96
CA ARG A 46 -10.34 7.35 3.69
C ARG A 46 -9.70 5.94 3.79
N GLY A 47 -10.52 4.92 3.56
CA GLY A 47 -10.09 3.71 2.85
C GLY A 47 -9.76 2.46 3.67
N ALA A 48 -10.12 2.39 4.96
CA ALA A 48 -9.93 1.12 5.68
C ALA A 48 -10.96 0.03 5.28
N ASP A 49 -12.11 0.44 4.72
CA ASP A 49 -13.19 -0.46 4.26
C ASP A 49 -13.49 -0.37 2.76
N THR A 50 -12.72 0.40 1.98
CA THR A 50 -12.92 0.41 0.52
C THR A 50 -12.14 -0.74 -0.09
N VAL A 51 -12.71 -1.94 -0.02
CA VAL A 51 -12.39 -3.02 -0.96
C VAL A 51 -12.45 -2.40 -2.37
N GLY A 52 -11.32 -2.43 -3.10
CA GLY A 52 -11.25 -1.92 -4.48
C GLY A 52 -10.32 -0.73 -4.73
N SER A 53 -9.76 -0.06 -3.71
CA SER A 53 -8.94 1.16 -3.93
C SER A 53 -7.50 0.90 -4.40
N SER A 54 -7.02 -0.35 -4.35
CA SER A 54 -5.65 -0.69 -4.77
C SER A 54 -5.37 -0.43 -6.25
N LEU A 55 -6.42 -0.37 -7.07
CA LEU A 55 -6.33 -0.13 -8.51
C LEU A 55 -6.76 1.29 -8.92
N ASP A 56 -7.12 2.15 -7.96
CA ASP A 56 -7.60 3.50 -8.28
C ASP A 56 -6.56 4.33 -9.06
N HIS A 57 -5.27 4.04 -8.85
CA HIS A 57 -4.17 4.68 -9.58
C HIS A 57 -4.11 4.31 -11.07
N LEU A 58 -4.82 3.25 -11.49
CA LEU A 58 -4.96 2.85 -12.89
C LEU A 58 -6.21 3.43 -13.55
N ILE A 59 -7.09 4.08 -12.78
CA ILE A 59 -8.31 4.70 -13.29
C ILE A 59 -7.96 6.04 -13.91
N GLY A 60 -8.29 6.22 -15.19
CA GLY A 60 -8.06 7.47 -15.92
C GLY A 60 -7.64 7.21 -17.36
N THR A 61 -7.02 8.21 -17.96
CA THR A 61 -6.42 8.12 -19.29
C THR A 61 -4.90 8.17 -19.17
N TRP A 62 -4.19 7.45 -20.02
CA TRP A 62 -2.74 7.57 -20.10
C TRP A 62 -2.32 8.92 -20.68
N SER A 63 -1.20 9.43 -20.18
CA SER A 63 -0.43 10.43 -20.91
C SER A 63 0.15 9.84 -22.19
N ALA A 64 0.52 10.70 -23.14
CA ALA A 64 1.17 10.25 -24.37
C ALA A 64 2.46 9.45 -24.11
N ALA A 65 3.24 9.83 -23.10
CA ALA A 65 4.47 9.13 -22.74
C ALA A 65 4.21 7.72 -22.20
N GLU A 66 3.18 7.55 -21.37
CA GLU A 66 2.78 6.23 -20.84
C GLU A 66 2.25 5.32 -21.96
N ALA A 67 1.51 5.88 -22.90
CA ALA A 67 1.04 5.15 -24.08
C ALA A 67 2.23 4.66 -24.94
N ASP A 68 3.17 5.55 -25.27
CA ASP A 68 4.36 5.19 -26.06
C ASP A 68 5.22 4.11 -25.37
N GLU A 69 5.34 4.18 -24.04
CA GLU A 69 6.07 3.18 -23.25
C GLU A 69 5.42 1.80 -23.35
N ILE A 70 4.09 1.74 -23.20
CA ILE A 70 3.34 0.49 -23.26
C ILE A 70 3.33 -0.08 -24.68
N GLU A 71 3.11 0.74 -25.71
CA GLU A 71 3.20 0.29 -27.11
C GLU A 71 4.56 -0.35 -27.39
N ARG A 72 5.65 0.28 -26.92
CA ARG A 72 6.99 -0.28 -27.04
C ARG A 72 7.17 -1.62 -26.35
N ALA A 73 6.60 -1.79 -25.16
CA ALA A 73 6.64 -3.05 -24.43
C ALA A 73 5.82 -4.15 -25.13
N LEU A 74 4.71 -3.78 -25.78
CA LEU A 74 3.80 -4.71 -26.44
C LEU A 74 4.26 -5.16 -27.83
N ARG A 75 5.13 -4.40 -28.52
CA ARG A 75 5.58 -4.71 -29.90
C ARG A 75 5.98 -6.16 -30.15
N HIS A 76 6.60 -6.83 -29.17
CA HIS A 76 7.03 -8.22 -29.35
C HIS A 76 5.85 -9.21 -29.43
N PHE A 77 4.71 -8.88 -28.84
CA PHE A 77 3.51 -9.71 -28.81
C PHE A 77 2.58 -9.50 -30.01
N GLU A 78 2.85 -8.52 -30.86
CA GLU A 78 2.05 -8.23 -32.07
C GLU A 78 2.47 -9.07 -33.28
N THR A 79 3.53 -9.85 -33.16
CA THR A 79 3.98 -10.76 -34.22
C THR A 79 3.27 -12.10 -34.06
N ILE A 80 2.56 -12.54 -35.09
CA ILE A 80 1.96 -13.88 -35.13
C ILE A 80 3.10 -14.89 -35.28
N ASP A 81 3.21 -15.81 -34.33
CA ASP A 81 4.08 -16.98 -34.47
C ASP A 81 3.36 -18.02 -35.33
N GLU A 82 3.72 -18.10 -36.61
CA GLU A 82 3.15 -19.04 -37.57
C GLU A 82 3.35 -20.51 -37.13
N ALA A 83 4.42 -20.80 -36.39
CA ALA A 83 4.70 -22.16 -35.91
C ALA A 83 3.75 -22.61 -34.78
N MET A 84 3.04 -21.68 -34.13
CA MET A 84 1.99 -21.99 -33.16
C MET A 84 0.62 -22.28 -33.81
N TRP A 85 0.46 -22.02 -35.11
CA TRP A 85 -0.82 -22.13 -35.83
C TRP A 85 -0.92 -23.38 -36.73
N GLU A 86 0.12 -24.21 -36.79
CA GLU A 86 0.13 -25.56 -37.38
C GLU A 86 -0.24 -26.64 -36.35
#